data_AF-A0A8T3LIY6-F1
#
_entry.id   AF-A0A8T3LIY6-F1
#
_cell.length_a   1.000
_cell.length_b   1.000
_cell.length_c   1.000
_cell.angle_alpha   90.00
_cell.angle_beta   90.00
_cell.angle_gamma   90.00
#
_symmetry.space_group_name_H-M   'P 1'
#
loop_
_entity.id
_entity.type
_entity.pdbx_description
1 polymer ?
#
loop_
_entity_poly.entity_id
_entity_poly.type
_entity_poly.pdbx_seq_one_letter_code
_entity_poly.pdbx_strand_id
1 'polypeptide(L)' 'MTPLRVFRKTTPLVNAIRLSLLPLAGLSFSAFAAQVNIAPGSLDKALNQYAAHSGFTLSVDASLTRGKQSNG' A
#
# COMPACT_ATOMS: atom_id res chain seq x y z
N MET A 1 3.31 -32.28 20.32
CA MET A 1 2.21 -32.79 19.47
C MET A 1 1.18 -31.66 19.33
N THR A 2 1.30 -30.86 18.29
CA THR A 2 0.47 -29.65 18.07
C THR A 2 -0.77 -30.05 17.28
N PRO A 3 -1.99 -29.70 17.73
CA PRO A 3 -3.20 -30.09 17.00
C PRO A 3 -3.32 -29.26 15.71
N LEU A 4 -3.39 -29.95 14.58
CA LEU A 4 -3.75 -29.36 13.29
C LEU A 4 -5.17 -28.81 13.41
N ARG A 5 -5.28 -27.48 13.48
CA ARG A 5 -6.57 -26.77 13.55
C ARG A 5 -7.27 -26.93 12.19
N VAL A 6 -8.09 -27.96 12.05
CA VAL A 6 -8.97 -28.17 10.90
C VAL A 6 -9.94 -27.00 10.83
N PHE A 7 -9.72 -26.12 9.84
CA PHE A 7 -10.62 -25.02 9.51
C PHE A 7 -11.92 -25.61 8.94
N ARG A 8 -12.84 -26.02 9.82
CA ARG A 8 -14.26 -26.21 9.46
C ARG A 8 -14.86 -24.82 9.25
N LYS A 9 -14.64 -24.26 8.07
CA LYS A 9 -15.26 -23.01 7.64
C LYS A 9 -16.10 -23.40 6.43
N THR A 10 -17.42 -23.26 6.53
CA THR A 10 -18.37 -23.42 5.42
C THR A 10 -18.45 -22.17 4.54
N THR A 11 -17.67 -21.13 4.87
CA THR A 11 -17.58 -19.87 4.13
C THR A 11 -16.38 -19.67 3.18
N PRO A 12 -15.34 -20.52 3.07
CA PRO A 12 -14.16 -20.22 2.26
C PRO A 12 -14.47 -20.36 0.78
N LEU A 13 -15.30 -21.33 0.40
CA LEU A 13 -15.74 -21.52 -0.98
C LEU A 13 -16.63 -20.36 -1.44
N VAL A 14 -17.61 -19.97 -0.63
CA VAL A 14 -18.50 -18.84 -0.92
C VAL A 14 -17.70 -17.54 -1.01
N ASN A 15 -16.72 -17.33 -0.14
CA ASN A 15 -15.85 -16.16 -0.18
C ASN A 15 -14.93 -16.18 -1.41
N ALA A 16 -14.38 -17.34 -1.78
CA ALA A 16 -13.58 -17.51 -2.99
C ALA A 16 -14.39 -17.24 -4.27
N ILE A 17 -15.63 -17.73 -4.34
CA ILE A 17 -16.55 -17.46 -5.46
C ILE A 17 -16.83 -15.96 -5.56
N ARG A 18 -17.17 -15.30 -4.46
CA ARG A 18 -17.39 -13.83 -4.44
C ARG A 18 -16.15 -13.07 -4.90
N LEU A 19 -14.96 -13.44 -4.42
CA LEU A 19 -13.69 -12.84 -4.83
C LEU A 19 -13.37 -13.10 -6.32
N SER A 20 -13.72 -14.27 -6.86
CA SER A 20 -13.55 -14.57 -8.30
C SER A 20 -14.54 -13.84 -9.21
N LEU A 21 -15.67 -13.39 -8.66
CA LEU A 21 -16.69 -12.61 -9.39
C LEU A 21 -16.45 -11.10 -9.31
N LEU A 22 -15.59 -10.61 -8.41
CA LEU A 22 -15.17 -9.19 -8.35
C LEU A 22 -14.62 -8.65 -9.69
N PRO A 23 -13.71 -9.37 -10.39
CA PRO A 23 -13.22 -8.98 -11.71
C PRO A 23 -14.33 -8.88 -12.76
N LEU A 24 -15.36 -9.73 -12.66
CA LEU A 24 -16.50 -9.74 -13.60
C LEU A 24 -17.45 -8.55 -13.38
N ALA A 25 -17.52 -8.03 -12.15
CA ALA A 25 -18.29 -6.83 -11.80
C ALA A 25 -17.53 -5.53 -12.11
N GLY A 26 -16.35 -5.58 -12.75
CA GLY A 26 -15.50 -4.41 -12.98
C GLY A 26 -14.85 -3.83 -11.72
N LEU A 27 -15.04 -4.48 -10.57
CA LEU A 27 -14.42 -4.13 -9.30
C LEU A 27 -13.01 -4.74 -9.25
N SER A 28 -12.08 -4.07 -9.93
CA SER A 28 -10.66 -4.42 -9.87
C SER A 28 -10.14 -4.29 -8.43
N PHE A 29 -9.27 -5.21 -8.01
CA PHE A 29 -8.54 -5.14 -6.74
C PHE A 29 -7.59 -3.91 -6.65
N SER A 30 -7.54 -3.07 -7.68
CA SER A 30 -6.73 -1.86 -7.77
C SER A 30 -7.16 -0.72 -6.82
N ALA A 31 -8.14 -0.91 -5.95
CA ALA A 31 -8.66 0.13 -5.04
C ALA A 31 -7.71 0.52 -3.89
N PHE A 32 -6.48 0.00 -3.85
CA PHE A 32 -5.51 0.31 -2.79
C PHE A 32 -4.16 0.83 -3.32
N ALA A 33 -4.17 1.47 -4.49
CA ALA A 33 -3.08 2.40 -4.82
C ALA A 33 -3.38 3.73 -4.12
N ALA A 34 -2.72 3.98 -2.99
CA ALA A 34 -2.82 5.27 -2.33
C ALA A 34 -2.21 6.32 -3.29
N GLN A 35 -3.06 7.15 -3.91
CA GLN A 35 -2.59 8.23 -4.77
C GLN A 35 -1.88 9.26 -3.90
N VAL A 36 -0.55 9.27 -3.97
CA VAL A 36 0.26 10.24 -3.25
C VAL A 36 0.45 11.45 -4.15
N ASN A 37 -0.24 12.54 -3.84
CA ASN A 37 -0.06 13.81 -4.52
C ASN A 37 1.03 14.61 -3.81
N ILE A 38 2.24 14.57 -4.34
CA ILE A 38 3.39 15.34 -3.85
C ILE A 38 3.70 16.41 -4.88
N ALA A 39 3.81 17.66 -4.42
CA ALA A 39 4.20 18.75 -5.31
C ALA A 39 5.69 18.64 -5.68
N PRO A 40 6.08 18.93 -6.93
CA PRO A 40 7.48 19.05 -7.31
C PRO A 40 8.21 20.04 -6.40
N GLY A 41 9.45 19.73 -6.04
CA GLY A 41 10.23 20.56 -5.11
C GLY A 41 11.45 19.85 -4.55
N SER A 42 11.92 20.25 -3.37
CA SER A 42 13.06 19.58 -2.75
C SER A 42 12.73 18.14 -2.37
N LEU A 43 13.69 17.23 -2.61
CA LEU A 43 13.52 15.81 -2.34
C LEU A 43 13.25 15.54 -0.85
N ASP A 44 13.88 16.29 0.05
CA ASP A 44 13.61 16.23 1.50
C ASP A 44 12.14 16.47 1.84
N LYS A 45 11.53 17.47 1.20
CA LYS A 45 10.12 17.83 1.45
C LYS A 45 9.18 16.75 0.90
N ALA A 46 9.48 16.22 -0.28
CA ALA A 46 8.74 15.14 -0.90
C ALA A 46 8.76 13.86 -0.05
N LEU A 47 9.94 13.45 0.43
CA LEU A 47 10.09 12.26 1.27
C LEU A 47 9.37 12.39 2.61
N ASN A 48 9.41 13.57 3.22
CA ASN A 48 8.68 13.82 4.46
C ASN A 48 7.16 13.76 4.25
N GLN A 49 6.66 14.31 3.13
CA GLN A 49 5.25 14.22 2.77
C GLN A 49 4.82 12.77 2.46
N TYR A 50 5.68 12.01 1.79
CA TYR A 50 5.44 10.60 1.51
C TYR A 50 5.36 9.75 2.79
N ALA A 51 6.29 9.97 3.73
CA ALA A 51 6.32 9.28 5.02
C ALA A 51 5.07 9.60 5.86
N ALA A 52 4.68 10.88 5.91
CA ALA A 52 3.45 11.33 6.58
C ALA A 52 2.19 10.71 5.96
N HIS A 53 2.10 10.67 4.62
CA HIS A 53 0.96 10.09 3.91
C HIS A 53 0.87 8.56 4.08
N SER A 54 2.02 7.90 4.11
CA SER A 54 2.10 6.43 4.19
C SER A 54 2.06 5.90 5.62
N GLY A 55 2.09 6.78 6.63
CA GLY A 55 1.96 6.42 8.04
C GLY A 55 3.19 5.71 8.62
N PHE A 56 4.38 5.89 8.03
CA PHE A 56 5.62 5.31 8.53
C PHE A 56 6.67 6.39 8.81
N THR A 57 7.62 6.07 9.70
CA THR A 57 8.77 6.95 9.97
C THR A 57 9.89 6.62 8.99
N LEU A 58 10.33 7.61 8.21
CA LEU A 58 11.46 7.52 7.31
C LEU A 58 12.66 8.23 7.93
N SER A 59 13.83 7.57 7.98
CA SER A 59 15.09 8.20 8.34
C SER A 59 16.05 8.09 7.16
N VAL A 60 16.51 9.23 6.65
CA VAL A 60 17.44 9.31 5.52
C VAL A 60 18.59 10.22 5.92
N ASP A 61 19.80 9.84 5.54
CA ASP A 61 20.95 10.72 5.69
C ASP A 61 20.78 11.97 4.80
N ALA A 62 20.89 13.16 5.41
CA ALA A 62 20.60 14.42 4.73
C ALA A 62 21.56 14.74 3.58
N SER A 63 22.73 14.09 3.50
CA SER A 63 23.63 14.29 2.35
C SER A 63 23.09 13.64 1.08
N LEU A 64 22.26 12.60 1.20
CA LEU A 64 21.68 11.89 0.05
C LEU A 64 20.60 12.71 -0.67
N THR A 65 19.95 13.64 0.04
CA THR A 65 18.80 14.43 -0.42
C THR A 65 19.15 15.89 -0.67
N ARG A 66 20.24 16.40 -0.05
CA ARG A 66 20.67 17.79 -0.18
C ARG A 66 20.83 18.22 -1.64
N GLY A 67 20.13 19.29 -2.01
CA GLY A 67 20.19 19.88 -3.34
C GLY A 67 19.45 19.09 -4.43
N LYS A 68 18.84 17.95 -4.09
CA LYS A 68 18.05 17.15 -5.03
C LYS A 68 16.60 17.62 -5.09
N GLN A 69 16.00 17.40 -6.24
CA GLN A 69 14.60 17.72 -6.51
C GLN A 69 13.80 16.44 -6.73
N SER A 70 12.54 16.44 -6.30
CA SER A 70 11.52 15.46 -6.72
C SER A 70 10.59 16.13 -7.73
N ASN A 71 10.12 15.34 -8.70
CA ASN A 71 9.12 15.77 -9.67
C ASN A 71 7.67 15.56 -9.16
N GLY A 72 7.52 15.20 -7.88
CA GLY A 72 6.29 14.69 -7.29
C GLY A 72 6.43 13.20 -7.08
#